data_AF-A0A254Q3M8-F1
#
_entry.id   AF-A0A254Q3M8-F1
#
_cell.length_a   1.000
_cell.length_b   1.000
_cell.length_c   1.000
_cell.angle_alpha   90.00
_cell.angle_beta   90.00
_cell.angle_gamma   90.00
#
_symmetry.space_group_name_H-M   'P 1'
#
loop_
_entity.id
_entity.type
_entity.pdbx_description
1 polymer ?
#
loop_
_entity_poly.entity_id
_entity_poly.type
_entity_poly.pdbx_seq_one_letter_code
_entity_poly.pdbx_strand_id
1 'polypeptide(L)'
;MDTLALLLSLFGFLACLAVLTNKARARVHYDKELQPNCLLTRWPLLFVTGPRSFFYFSNYWNIYPSYLAEHGYEVFHLRLPWSNSLLRQSRAIEFLKAQDAAKLRFHLVMDSATLQEFQTILKDLRPECIISITEITDSENKSQTNSLRAPVVPQETIEALPSRQGSFFIKWAYQLHRLILPGRPLSSLSALGAVEETQLQNARLLLERAQSLAEMDLREDL
;
A
#
# COMPACT_ATOMS: atom_id res chain seq x y z
N MET A 1 3.71 25.77 -35.16
CA MET A 1 2.60 26.07 -34.23
C MET A 1 1.63 24.89 -34.17
N ASP A 2 1.22 24.35 -35.32
CA ASP A 2 0.22 23.26 -35.39
C ASP A 2 0.69 21.94 -34.76
N THR A 3 1.96 21.58 -34.90
CA THR A 3 2.53 20.37 -34.26
C THR A 3 2.52 20.44 -32.73
N LEU A 4 2.80 21.62 -32.16
CA LEU A 4 2.81 21.83 -30.72
C LEU A 4 1.38 21.84 -30.16
N ALA A 5 0.43 22.43 -30.87
CA ALA A 5 -0.99 22.37 -30.53
C ALA A 5 -1.52 20.92 -30.57
N LEU A 6 -1.12 20.15 -31.59
CA LEU A 6 -1.53 18.76 -31.73
C LEU A 6 -0.95 17.89 -30.61
N LEU A 7 0.32 18.06 -30.25
CA LEU A 7 0.94 17.37 -29.11
C LEU A 7 0.27 17.71 -27.77
N LEU A 8 -0.04 18.99 -27.53
CA LEU A 8 -0.75 19.40 -26.31
C LEU A 8 -2.17 18.83 -26.25
N SER A 9 -2.88 18.80 -27.38
CA SER A 9 -4.23 18.22 -27.46
C SER A 9 -4.21 16.71 -27.19
N LEU A 10 -3.22 15.99 -27.74
CA LEU A 10 -3.03 14.56 -27.50
C LEU A 10 -2.67 14.28 -26.05
N PHE A 11 -1.79 15.08 -25.44
CA PHE A 11 -1.45 14.97 -24.03
C PHE A 11 -2.68 15.18 -23.13
N GLY A 12 -3.47 16.22 -23.40
CA GLY A 12 -4.71 16.48 -22.68
C GLY A 12 -5.72 15.34 -22.79
N PHE A 13 -5.88 14.78 -23.99
CA PHE A 13 -6.73 13.61 -24.22
C PHE A 13 -6.27 12.38 -23.44
N LEU A 14 -4.97 12.06 -23.49
CA LEU A 14 -4.40 10.92 -22.76
C LEU A 14 -4.51 11.10 -21.24
N ALA A 15 -4.26 12.31 -20.73
CA ALA A 15 -4.44 12.63 -19.31
C ALA A 15 -5.91 12.45 -18.88
N CYS A 16 -6.86 12.93 -19.69
CA CYS A 16 -8.30 12.75 -19.43
C CYS A 16 -8.68 11.25 -19.40
N LEU A 17 -8.24 10.48 -20.40
CA LEU A 17 -8.49 9.04 -20.48
C LEU A 17 -7.91 8.30 -19.26
N ALA A 18 -6.70 8.67 -18.83
CA ALA A 18 -6.06 8.08 -17.66
C ALA A 18 -6.80 8.42 -16.35
N VAL A 19 -7.35 9.63 -16.21
CA VAL A 19 -8.20 9.99 -15.06
C VAL A 19 -9.51 9.22 -15.06
N LEU A 20 -10.17 9.09 -16.23
CA LEU A 20 -11.43 8.37 -16.36
C LEU A 20 -11.27 6.88 -16.08
N THR A 21 -10.24 6.25 -16.62
CA THR A 21 -9.93 4.83 -16.35
C THR A 21 -9.62 4.59 -14.87
N ASN A 22 -8.87 5.48 -14.22
CA ASN A 22 -8.59 5.37 -12.79
C ASN A 22 -9.87 5.53 -11.94
N LYS A 23 -10.76 6.46 -12.32
CA LYS A 23 -12.08 6.62 -11.67
C LYS A 23 -12.97 5.40 -11.88
N ALA A 24 -13.00 4.83 -13.09
CA ALA A 24 -13.76 3.63 -13.38
C ALA A 24 -13.27 2.45 -12.54
N ARG A 25 -11.95 2.24 -12.46
CA ARG A 25 -11.35 1.20 -11.61
C ARG A 25 -11.70 1.37 -10.14
N ALA A 26 -11.65 2.59 -9.62
CA ALA A 26 -11.99 2.86 -8.22
C ALA A 26 -13.45 2.55 -7.86
N ARG A 27 -14.33 2.35 -8.86
CA ARG A 27 -15.76 2.02 -8.68
C ARG A 27 -16.06 0.54 -8.89
N VAL A 28 -15.08 -0.27 -9.28
CA VAL A 28 -15.30 -1.72 -9.44
C VAL A 28 -15.53 -2.30 -8.06
N HIS A 29 -16.79 -2.65 -7.78
CA HIS A 29 -17.14 -3.50 -6.65
C HIS A 29 -16.82 -4.95 -6.99
N TYR A 30 -16.32 -5.66 -5.99
CA TYR A 30 -15.83 -7.01 -6.17
C TYR A 30 -16.78 -7.98 -5.48
N ASP A 31 -17.78 -8.45 -6.22
CA ASP A 31 -18.73 -9.43 -5.71
C ASP A 31 -18.07 -10.82 -5.80
N LYS A 32 -17.40 -11.25 -4.73
CA LYS A 32 -16.90 -12.62 -4.60
C LYS A 32 -17.26 -13.22 -3.25
N GLU A 33 -17.40 -14.55 -3.26
CA GLU A 33 -17.66 -15.34 -2.07
C GLU A 33 -16.52 -15.12 -1.06
N LEU A 34 -16.89 -14.59 0.10
CA LEU A 34 -16.01 -14.43 1.23
C LEU A 34 -15.58 -15.80 1.73
N GLN A 35 -14.31 -15.93 2.09
CA GLN A 35 -13.83 -17.14 2.74
C GLN A 35 -14.25 -17.12 4.22
N PRO A 36 -14.58 -18.28 4.81
CA PRO A 36 -14.87 -18.33 6.23
C PRO A 36 -13.65 -17.85 7.01
N ASN A 37 -13.85 -16.84 7.86
CA ASN A 37 -12.85 -16.30 8.75
C ASN A 37 -13.33 -16.42 10.19
N CYS A 38 -12.56 -17.10 11.04
CA CYS A 38 -12.90 -17.31 12.44
C CYS A 38 -11.98 -16.51 13.39
N LEU A 39 -10.97 -15.83 12.85
CA LEU A 39 -9.98 -15.10 13.62
C LEU A 39 -10.07 -13.61 13.31
N LEU A 40 -10.10 -12.78 14.35
CA LEU A 40 -10.09 -11.33 14.23
C LEU A 40 -8.91 -10.80 15.02
N THR A 41 -8.22 -9.81 14.44
CA THR A 41 -7.18 -9.08 15.16
C THR A 41 -7.83 -8.30 16.29
N ARG A 42 -7.11 -8.20 17.42
CA ARG A 42 -7.52 -7.34 18.52
C ARG A 42 -7.35 -5.87 18.15
N TRP A 43 -6.31 -5.57 17.37
CA TRP A 43 -5.97 -4.23 16.95
C TRP A 43 -6.30 -4.03 15.45
N PRO A 44 -6.66 -2.81 15.05
CA PRO A 44 -7.00 -2.53 13.66
C PRO A 44 -5.78 -2.62 12.73
N LEU A 45 -6.06 -2.86 11.46
CA LEU A 45 -5.08 -2.82 10.37
C LEU A 45 -4.99 -1.40 9.79
N LEU A 46 -3.84 -0.74 9.96
CA LEU A 46 -3.60 0.60 9.45
C LEU A 46 -2.80 0.56 8.14
N PHE A 47 -3.48 0.80 7.03
CA PHE A 47 -2.88 0.90 5.71
C PHE A 47 -2.30 2.29 5.47
N VAL A 48 -0.98 2.38 5.36
CA VAL A 48 -0.26 3.63 5.10
C VAL A 48 -0.10 3.83 3.61
N THR A 49 -0.51 4.98 3.10
CA THR A 49 -0.47 5.21 1.66
C THR A 49 0.92 5.62 1.20
N GLY A 50 1.43 4.94 0.20
CA GLY A 50 2.72 5.21 -0.40
C GLY A 50 2.78 6.41 -1.34
N PRO A 51 3.95 6.65 -1.98
CA PRO A 51 4.08 7.67 -3.01
C PRO A 51 3.18 7.31 -4.19
N ARG A 52 2.41 8.28 -4.69
CA ARG A 52 1.41 8.05 -5.75
C ARG A 52 1.83 8.68 -7.07
N SER A 53 1.36 8.07 -8.14
CA SER A 53 1.32 8.69 -9.47
C SER A 53 0.07 9.54 -9.64
N PHE A 54 0.15 10.58 -10.48
CA PHE A 54 -1.03 11.28 -11.02
C PHE A 54 -2.03 10.33 -11.70
N PHE A 55 -1.56 9.18 -12.18
CA PHE A 55 -2.42 8.17 -12.81
C PHE A 55 -2.95 7.13 -11.82
N TYR A 56 -2.55 7.21 -10.55
CA TYR A 56 -2.83 6.23 -9.50
C TYR A 56 -3.10 6.90 -8.14
N PHE A 57 -3.94 7.94 -8.14
CA PHE A 57 -4.13 8.79 -6.96
C PHE A 57 -5.40 8.50 -6.15
N SER A 58 -6.45 7.91 -6.72
CA SER A 58 -7.76 7.77 -6.07
C SER A 58 -7.84 6.58 -5.11
N ASN A 59 -7.48 5.38 -5.58
CA ASN A 59 -7.48 4.15 -4.78
C ASN A 59 -6.10 3.49 -4.83
N TYR A 60 -5.31 3.63 -3.77
CA TYR A 60 -3.91 3.17 -3.72
C TYR A 60 -3.79 1.67 -3.45
N TRP A 61 -4.66 1.12 -2.60
CA TRP A 61 -4.63 -0.27 -2.17
C TRP A 61 -5.69 -1.16 -2.87
N ASN A 62 -6.44 -0.58 -3.82
CA ASN A 62 -7.55 -1.22 -4.56
C ASN A 62 -8.49 -1.97 -3.63
N ILE A 63 -8.58 -3.29 -3.82
CA ILE A 63 -9.53 -4.16 -3.15
C ILE A 63 -9.04 -4.64 -1.78
N TYR A 64 -7.75 -4.53 -1.45
CA TYR A 64 -7.21 -5.12 -0.22
C TYR A 64 -7.94 -4.65 1.05
N PRO A 65 -8.19 -3.34 1.23
CA PRO A 65 -8.79 -2.86 2.47
C PRO A 65 -10.26 -3.26 2.58
N SER A 66 -11.01 -3.15 1.47
CA SER A 66 -12.42 -3.55 1.45
C SER A 66 -12.57 -5.05 1.62
N TYR A 67 -11.71 -5.84 0.98
CA TYR A 67 -11.69 -7.29 1.11
C TYR A 67 -11.48 -7.71 2.58
N LEU A 68 -10.50 -7.12 3.27
CA LEU A 68 -10.27 -7.43 4.69
C LEU A 68 -11.43 -6.94 5.58
N ALA A 69 -11.97 -5.74 5.31
CA ALA A 69 -13.11 -5.23 6.06
C ALA A 69 -14.35 -6.12 5.91
N GLU A 70 -14.61 -6.66 4.72
CA GLU A 70 -15.70 -7.62 4.47
C GLU A 70 -15.48 -8.96 5.21
N HIS A 71 -14.23 -9.33 5.51
CA HIS A 71 -13.91 -10.49 6.37
C HIS A 71 -13.97 -10.16 7.88
N GLY A 72 -14.43 -8.96 8.24
CA GLY A 72 -14.69 -8.54 9.62
C GLY A 72 -13.55 -7.80 10.31
N TYR A 73 -12.42 -7.55 9.63
CA TYR A 73 -11.31 -6.80 10.23
C TYR A 73 -11.62 -5.30 10.29
N GLU A 74 -11.15 -4.64 11.35
CA GLU A 74 -11.17 -3.18 11.41
C GLU A 74 -9.99 -2.63 10.59
N VAL A 75 -10.29 -1.87 9.54
CA VAL A 75 -9.28 -1.38 8.59
C VAL A 75 -9.32 0.13 8.47
N PHE A 76 -8.17 0.77 8.69
CA PHE A 76 -8.01 2.22 8.58
C PHE A 76 -7.01 2.61 7.48
N HIS A 77 -7.15 3.84 7.01
CA HIS A 77 -6.29 4.41 5.98
C HIS A 77 -5.58 5.67 6.46
N LEU A 78 -4.26 5.59 6.62
CA LEU A 78 -3.44 6.77 6.83
C LEU A 78 -3.07 7.39 5.46
N ARG A 79 -3.78 8.46 5.10
CA ARG A 79 -3.51 9.23 3.88
C ARG A 79 -2.41 10.24 4.14
N LEU A 80 -1.28 10.08 3.48
CA LEU A 80 -0.13 10.99 3.57
C LEU A 80 0.04 11.82 2.30
N PRO A 81 0.68 13.00 2.37
CA PRO A 81 0.96 13.83 1.20
C PRO A 81 1.79 13.10 0.15
N TRP A 82 1.23 12.81 -1.02
CA TRP A 82 1.84 11.88 -1.98
C TRP A 82 3.13 12.34 -2.68
N SER A 83 3.43 13.65 -2.71
CA SER A 83 4.49 14.21 -3.57
C SER A 83 5.81 14.56 -2.86
N ASN A 84 5.78 14.85 -1.56
CA ASN A 84 6.93 15.36 -0.80
C ASN A 84 7.28 14.44 0.37
N SER A 85 8.39 13.72 0.26
CA SER A 85 8.83 12.75 1.28
C SER A 85 9.07 13.39 2.66
N LEU A 86 9.72 14.56 2.72
CA LEU A 86 9.95 15.25 4.00
C LEU A 86 8.64 15.60 4.71
N LEU A 87 7.63 16.04 3.95
CA LEU A 87 6.31 16.32 4.50
C LEU A 87 5.56 15.04 4.90
N ARG A 88 5.74 13.93 4.19
CA ARG A 88 5.18 12.63 4.58
C ARG A 88 5.75 12.16 5.90
N GLN A 89 7.07 12.22 6.01
CA GLN A 89 7.81 11.85 7.21
C GLN A 89 7.37 12.68 8.41
N SER A 90 7.29 14.01 8.27
CA SER A 90 6.85 14.88 9.37
C SER A 90 5.41 14.59 9.81
N ARG A 91 4.49 14.37 8.85
CA ARG A 91 3.10 13.99 9.15
C ARG A 91 2.97 12.60 9.76
N ALA A 92 3.80 11.64 9.32
CA ALA A 92 3.84 10.32 9.93
C ALA A 92 4.33 10.39 11.38
N ILE A 93 5.37 11.19 11.66
CA ILE A 93 5.86 11.42 13.03
C ILE A 93 4.77 12.04 13.91
N GLU A 94 4.10 13.09 13.41
CA GLU A 94 3.00 13.76 14.11
C GLU A 94 1.88 12.76 14.44
N PHE A 95 1.48 11.95 13.46
CA PHE A 95 0.47 10.92 13.62
C PHE A 95 0.87 9.89 14.68
N LEU A 96 2.07 9.29 14.58
CA LEU A 96 2.54 8.26 15.50
C LEU A 96 2.57 8.78 16.95
N LYS A 97 3.11 9.99 17.17
CA LYS A 97 3.11 10.62 18.49
C LYS A 97 1.71 10.83 19.05
N ALA A 98 0.75 11.21 18.21
CA ALA A 98 -0.64 11.37 18.63
C ALA A 98 -1.29 10.03 18.99
N GLN A 99 -1.01 8.96 18.24
CA GLN A 99 -1.51 7.62 18.56
C GLN A 99 -0.91 7.07 19.85
N ASP A 100 0.39 7.24 20.07
CA ASP A 100 1.06 6.88 21.33
C ASP A 100 0.43 7.62 22.53
N ALA A 101 0.23 8.93 22.40
CA ALA A 101 -0.39 9.74 23.45
C ALA A 101 -1.83 9.30 23.75
N ALA A 102 -2.57 8.87 22.72
CA ALA A 102 -3.92 8.32 22.84
C ALA A 102 -3.95 6.84 23.26
N LYS A 103 -2.79 6.17 23.36
CA LYS A 103 -2.64 4.73 23.62
C LYS A 103 -3.42 3.85 22.63
N LEU A 104 -3.55 4.31 21.38
CA LEU A 104 -4.22 3.58 20.32
C LEU A 104 -3.20 2.68 19.62
N ARG A 105 -3.47 1.38 19.57
CA ARG A 105 -2.57 0.37 19.00
C ARG A 105 -3.10 -0.15 17.67
N PHE A 106 -2.21 -0.54 16.76
CA PHE A 106 -2.58 -1.04 15.43
C PHE A 106 -1.46 -1.89 14.80
N HIS A 107 -1.84 -2.71 13.83
CA HIS A 107 -0.90 -3.37 12.92
C HIS A 107 -0.73 -2.52 11.68
N LEU A 108 0.52 -2.20 11.32
CA LEU A 108 0.81 -1.31 10.22
C LEU A 108 0.99 -2.13 8.93
N VAL A 109 0.28 -1.76 7.86
CA VAL A 109 0.46 -2.33 6.52
C VAL A 109 1.01 -1.26 5.58
N MET A 110 2.13 -1.53 4.93
CA MET A 110 2.76 -0.59 4.01
C MET A 110 3.50 -1.29 2.86
N ASP A 111 3.75 -0.56 1.79
CA ASP A 111 4.51 -1.03 0.65
C ASP A 111 6.01 -0.85 0.89
N SER A 112 6.84 -1.65 0.21
CA SER A 112 8.30 -1.64 0.41
C SER A 112 8.94 -0.24 0.27
N ALA A 113 8.48 0.57 -0.69
CA ALA A 113 8.99 1.93 -0.87
C ALA A 113 8.71 2.85 0.34
N THR A 114 7.52 2.75 0.94
CA THR A 114 7.16 3.51 2.14
C THR A 114 7.88 2.99 3.38
N LEU A 115 8.09 1.67 3.48
CA LEU A 115 8.86 1.11 4.58
C LEU A 115 10.30 1.58 4.57
N GLN A 116 10.93 1.58 3.40
CA GLN A 116 12.27 2.11 3.24
C GLN A 116 12.34 3.60 3.59
N GLU A 117 11.33 4.39 3.20
CA GLU A 117 11.22 5.81 3.55
C GLU A 117 11.11 6.03 5.07
N PHE A 118 10.36 5.18 5.77
CA PHE A 118 10.06 5.35 7.20
C PHE A 118 10.98 4.56 8.13
N GLN A 119 11.92 3.79 7.59
CA GLN A 119 12.80 2.93 8.38
C GLN A 119 13.55 3.70 9.47
N THR A 120 14.11 4.87 9.15
CA THR A 120 14.81 5.72 10.11
C THR A 120 13.86 6.24 11.20
N ILE A 121 12.67 6.68 10.81
CA ILE A 121 11.66 7.23 11.72
C ILE A 121 11.19 6.17 12.73
N LEU A 122 10.86 4.98 12.24
CA LEU A 122 10.42 3.88 13.08
C LEU A 122 11.52 3.43 14.06
N LYS A 123 12.78 3.46 13.61
CA LYS A 123 13.93 3.09 14.43
C LYS A 123 14.23 4.13 15.53
N ASP A 124 14.11 5.41 15.20
CA ASP A 124 14.46 6.52 16.09
C ASP A 124 13.32 6.83 17.08
N LEU A 125 12.07 6.82 16.62
CA LEU A 125 10.91 7.12 17.45
C LEU A 125 10.50 5.93 18.33
N ARG A 126 10.63 4.69 17.81
CA ARG A 126 10.18 3.44 18.46
C ARG A 126 8.77 3.56 19.07
N PRO A 127 7.75 3.86 18.25
CA PRO A 127 6.40 4.07 18.74
C PRO A 127 5.82 2.80 19.36
N GLU A 128 5.17 2.92 20.52
CA GLU A 128 4.56 1.79 21.25
C GLU A 128 3.17 1.41 20.69
N CYS A 129 2.56 2.30 19.90
CA CYS A 129 1.31 2.07 19.20
C CYS A 129 1.41 1.01 18.08
N ILE A 130 2.60 0.72 17.58
CA ILE A 130 2.78 -0.26 16.49
C ILE A 130 3.00 -1.65 17.08
N ILE A 131 2.05 -2.56 16.83
CA ILE A 131 2.14 -3.95 17.27
C ILE A 131 2.97 -4.79 16.30
N SER A 132 2.75 -4.60 15.00
CA SER A 132 3.50 -5.28 13.96
C SER A 132 3.53 -4.48 12.67
N ILE A 133 4.44 -4.86 11.79
CA ILE A 133 4.56 -4.31 10.45
C ILE A 133 4.36 -5.43 9.43
N THR A 134 3.51 -5.18 8.44
CA THR A 134 3.36 -6.00 7.25
C THR A 134 3.85 -5.20 6.06
N GLU A 135 4.91 -5.67 5.43
CA GLU A 135 5.44 -5.12 4.19
C GLU A 135 4.81 -5.84 3.00
N ILE A 136 4.31 -5.10 2.01
CA ILE A 136 3.90 -5.66 0.72
C ILE A 136 4.99 -5.33 -0.30
N THR A 137 5.62 -6.37 -0.85
CA THR A 137 6.68 -6.25 -1.85
C THR A 137 6.35 -7.04 -3.11
N ASP A 138 7.16 -6.86 -4.15
CA ASP A 138 7.14 -7.70 -5.35
C ASP A 138 8.51 -8.34 -5.53
N SER A 139 8.51 -9.53 -6.11
CA SER A 139 9.69 -10.28 -6.55
C SER A 139 10.73 -9.45 -7.32
N GLU A 140 10.31 -8.42 -8.06
CA GLU A 140 11.22 -7.53 -8.83
C GLU A 140 11.96 -6.50 -7.96
N ASN A 141 11.40 -6.11 -6.82
CA ASN A 141 11.99 -5.16 -5.87
C ASN A 141 12.34 -5.90 -4.56
N LYS A 142 13.17 -6.94 -4.67
CA LYS A 142 13.87 -7.49 -3.50
C LYS A 142 14.89 -6.46 -3.01
N SER A 143 14.41 -5.42 -2.35
CA SER A 143 15.22 -4.64 -1.43
C SER A 143 15.66 -5.61 -0.34
N GLN A 144 16.85 -6.17 -0.49
CA GLN A 144 17.54 -6.89 0.56
C GLN A 144 17.78 -5.91 1.71
N THR A 145 16.80 -5.73 2.59
CA THR A 145 17.07 -5.26 3.94
C THR A 145 17.68 -6.42 4.71
N ASN A 146 18.89 -6.83 4.31
CA ASN A 146 19.78 -7.67 5.11
C ASN A 146 20.32 -6.82 6.28
N SER A 147 19.40 -6.28 7.09
CA SER A 147 19.78 -5.70 8.36
C SER A 147 19.88 -6.86 9.34
N LEU A 148 21.11 -7.23 9.73
CA LEU A 148 21.38 -8.23 10.77
C LEU A 148 20.91 -7.78 12.17
N ARG A 149 20.15 -6.69 12.27
CA ARG A 149 19.60 -6.16 13.52
C ARG A 149 18.15 -6.58 13.64
N ALA A 150 17.81 -7.17 14.78
CA ALA A 150 16.43 -7.53 15.09
C ALA A 150 15.51 -6.32 14.90
N PRO A 151 14.39 -6.47 14.18
CA PRO A 151 13.42 -5.40 14.02
C PRO A 151 12.84 -5.02 15.40
N VAL A 152 12.46 -3.75 15.56
CA VAL A 152 11.90 -3.22 16.82
C VAL A 152 10.55 -3.86 17.15
N VAL A 153 9.82 -4.27 16.12
CA VAL A 153 8.50 -4.91 16.17
C VAL A 153 8.48 -6.10 15.22
N PRO A 154 7.62 -7.11 15.42
CA PRO A 154 7.41 -8.18 14.47
C PRO A 154 7.13 -7.63 13.07
N GLN A 155 7.99 -7.97 12.11
CA GLN A 155 7.87 -7.55 10.72
C GLN A 155 7.78 -8.80 9.83
N GLU A 156 6.79 -8.83 8.96
CA GLU A 156 6.64 -9.87 7.95
C GLU A 156 6.43 -9.26 6.57
N THR A 157 6.99 -9.90 5.55
CA THR A 157 6.92 -9.44 4.17
C THR A 157 6.05 -10.38 3.35
N ILE A 158 5.03 -9.82 2.71
CA ILE A 158 4.19 -10.51 1.74
C ILE A 158 4.76 -10.24 0.35
N GLU A 159 5.23 -11.29 -0.31
CA GLU A 159 5.60 -11.23 -1.71
C GLU A 159 4.32 -11.31 -2.56
N ALA A 160 3.91 -10.19 -3.14
CA ALA A 160 2.81 -10.14 -4.09
C ALA A 160 3.15 -10.95 -5.34
N LEU A 161 2.16 -11.68 -5.85
CA LEU A 161 2.35 -12.48 -7.06
C LEU A 161 2.65 -11.56 -8.25
N PRO A 162 3.76 -11.83 -8.98
CA PRO A 162 4.10 -11.05 -10.16
C PRO A 162 3.04 -11.29 -11.23
N SER A 163 2.62 -10.24 -11.93
CA SER A 163 1.79 -10.39 -13.12
C SER A 163 2.47 -9.78 -14.34
N ARG A 164 2.41 -10.53 -15.43
CA ARG A 164 2.81 -10.07 -16.77
C ARG A 164 1.69 -9.32 -17.48
N GLN A 165 0.44 -9.38 -17.02
CA GLN A 165 -0.70 -8.79 -17.69
C GLN A 165 -1.35 -7.71 -16.82
N GLY A 166 -1.13 -6.46 -17.19
CA GLY A 166 -1.91 -5.32 -16.73
C GLY A 166 -2.37 -4.58 -17.96
N SER A 167 -3.49 -3.85 -17.88
CA SER A 167 -4.00 -3.12 -19.04
C SER A 167 -2.91 -2.20 -19.61
N PHE A 168 -2.85 -2.10 -20.94
CA PHE A 168 -1.81 -1.35 -21.64
C PHE A 168 -1.68 0.09 -21.09
N PHE A 169 -2.82 0.75 -20.85
CA PHE A 169 -2.86 2.11 -20.31
C PHE A 169 -2.27 2.23 -18.92
N ILE A 170 -2.52 1.26 -18.02
CA ILE A 170 -1.98 1.29 -16.66
C ILE A 170 -0.47 1.11 -16.71
N LYS A 171 0.03 0.17 -17.53
CA LYS A 171 1.48 -0.02 -17.73
C LYS A 171 2.13 1.22 -18.32
N TRP A 172 1.53 1.80 -19.35
CA TRP A 172 2.05 3.00 -20.00
C TRP A 172 2.06 4.19 -19.04
N ALA A 173 0.99 4.40 -18.28
CA ALA A 173 0.91 5.44 -17.26
C ALA A 173 1.96 5.24 -16.15
N TYR A 174 2.19 4.00 -15.72
CA TYR A 174 3.21 3.66 -14.74
C TYR A 174 4.64 3.87 -15.30
N GLN A 175 4.90 3.49 -16.55
CA GLN A 175 6.16 3.74 -17.22
C GLN A 175 6.44 5.24 -17.40
N LEU A 176 5.44 6.00 -17.85
CA LEU A 176 5.53 7.45 -17.96
C LEU A 176 5.83 8.09 -16.60
N HIS A 177 5.22 7.56 -15.53
CA HIS A 177 5.50 8.02 -14.18
C HIS A 177 6.95 7.75 -13.74
N ARG A 178 7.49 6.56 -14.03
CA ARG A 178 8.91 6.25 -13.78
C ARG A 178 9.85 7.19 -14.54
N LEU A 179 9.47 7.61 -15.75
CA LEU A 179 10.24 8.57 -16.55
C LEU A 179 10.15 10.00 -16.03
N ILE A 180 8.98 10.42 -15.53
CA ILE A 180 8.75 11.79 -15.00
C ILE A 180 9.37 11.97 -13.61
N LEU A 181 9.42 10.92 -12.78
CA LEU A 181 10.02 10.94 -11.45
C LEU A 181 11.22 9.99 -11.36
N PRO A 182 12.31 10.27 -12.08
CA PRO A 182 13.50 9.44 -12.03
C PRO A 182 14.04 9.39 -10.59
N GLY A 183 14.37 8.19 -10.13
CA GLY A 183 15.00 7.98 -8.82
C GLY A 183 14.05 7.86 -7.62
N ARG A 184 12.73 7.87 -7.81
CA ARG A 184 11.79 7.56 -6.72
C ARG A 184 11.51 6.05 -6.66
N PRO A 185 11.66 5.39 -5.49
CA PRO A 185 11.22 4.02 -5.34
C PRO A 185 9.69 3.99 -5.45
N LEU A 186 9.19 3.22 -6.41
CA LEU A 186 7.77 3.04 -6.67
C LEU A 186 7.45 1.56 -6.53
N SER A 187 6.37 1.27 -5.80
CA SER A 187 5.87 -0.09 -5.67
C SER A 187 5.20 -0.55 -6.95
N SER A 188 5.34 -1.85 -7.24
CA SER A 188 4.80 -2.42 -8.46
C SER A 188 3.28 -2.39 -8.47
N LEU A 189 2.71 -2.41 -9.67
CA LEU A 189 1.26 -2.43 -9.85
C LEU A 189 0.61 -3.68 -9.23
N SER A 190 1.30 -4.82 -9.24
CA SER A 190 0.92 -6.07 -8.57
C SER A 190 0.87 -5.91 -7.05
N ALA A 191 1.93 -5.34 -6.45
CA ALA A 191 1.99 -5.08 -5.01
C ALA A 191 0.86 -4.16 -4.55
N LEU A 192 0.44 -3.21 -5.38
CA LEU A 192 -0.68 -2.30 -5.08
C LEU A 192 -2.06 -2.92 -5.31
N GLY A 193 -2.15 -4.12 -5.88
CA GLY A 193 -3.43 -4.75 -6.25
C GLY A 193 -4.08 -4.12 -7.47
N ALA A 194 -3.30 -3.46 -8.33
CA ALA A 194 -3.79 -2.83 -9.57
C ALA A 194 -4.13 -3.84 -10.67
N VAL A 195 -3.64 -5.06 -10.54
CA VAL A 195 -3.66 -6.08 -11.59
C VAL A 195 -4.78 -7.07 -11.31
N GLU A 196 -5.77 -7.12 -12.20
CA GLU A 196 -7.00 -7.89 -11.99
C GLU A 196 -6.78 -9.40 -11.81
N GLU A 197 -5.73 -9.94 -12.45
CA GLU A 197 -5.39 -11.36 -12.37
C GLU A 197 -4.89 -11.76 -10.98
N THR A 198 -4.04 -10.93 -10.35
CA THR A 198 -3.37 -11.26 -9.09
C THR A 198 -3.97 -10.58 -7.88
N GLN A 199 -4.81 -9.55 -8.05
CA GLN A 199 -5.36 -8.76 -6.94
C GLN A 199 -6.06 -9.62 -5.88
N LEU A 200 -6.88 -10.60 -6.28
CA LEU A 200 -7.61 -11.42 -5.31
C LEU A 200 -6.68 -12.36 -4.57
N GLN A 201 -5.72 -12.93 -5.28
CA GLN A 201 -4.79 -13.88 -4.71
C GLN A 201 -3.85 -13.17 -3.72
N ASN A 202 -3.42 -11.94 -4.04
CA ASN A 202 -2.71 -11.08 -3.10
C ASN A 202 -3.59 -10.64 -1.92
N ALA A 203 -4.88 -10.38 -2.14
CA ALA A 203 -5.82 -10.08 -1.05
C ALA A 203 -6.00 -11.29 -0.11
N ARG A 204 -5.96 -12.52 -0.63
CA ARG A 204 -5.95 -13.75 0.18
C ARG A 204 -4.67 -13.91 0.99
N LEU A 205 -3.50 -13.61 0.42
CA LEU A 205 -2.25 -13.59 1.17
C LEU A 205 -2.31 -12.58 2.33
N LEU A 206 -2.94 -11.43 2.12
CA LEU A 206 -3.18 -10.44 3.18
C LEU A 206 -4.17 -10.93 4.24
N LEU A 207 -5.19 -11.70 3.85
CA LEU A 207 -6.12 -12.33 4.77
C LEU A 207 -5.41 -13.38 5.64
N GLU A 208 -4.60 -14.25 5.03
CA GLU A 208 -3.78 -15.24 5.76
C GLU A 208 -2.83 -14.53 6.75
N ARG A 209 -2.23 -13.42 6.34
CA ARG A 209 -1.42 -12.60 7.25
C ARG A 209 -2.26 -12.00 8.38
N ALA A 210 -3.45 -11.48 8.10
CA ALA A 210 -4.33 -10.94 9.14
C ALA A 210 -4.78 -12.02 10.15
N GLN A 211 -4.95 -13.26 9.70
CA GLN A 211 -5.20 -14.41 10.57
C GLN A 211 -3.98 -14.73 11.45
N SER A 212 -2.77 -14.71 10.88
CA SER A 212 -1.52 -14.86 11.66
C SER A 212 -1.35 -13.76 12.71
N LEU A 213 -1.72 -12.51 12.38
CA LEU A 213 -1.72 -11.41 13.34
C LEU A 213 -2.73 -11.64 14.47
N ALA A 214 -3.93 -12.14 14.17
CA ALA A 214 -4.92 -12.47 15.17
C ALA A 214 -4.44 -13.58 16.13
N GLU A 215 -3.72 -14.58 15.61
CA GLU A 215 -3.09 -15.60 16.47
C GLU A 215 -1.99 -15.01 17.36
N MET A 216 -1.20 -14.07 16.84
CA MET A 216 -0.17 -13.38 17.60
C MET A 216 -0.78 -12.55 18.74
N ASP A 217 -1.84 -11.79 18.45
CA ASP A 217 -2.58 -11.02 19.46
C ASP A 217 -3.12 -11.91 20.58
N LEU A 218 -3.65 -13.10 20.23
CA LEU A 218 -4.16 -14.06 21.21
C LEU A 218 -3.05 -14.60 22.13
N ARG A 219 -1.83 -14.79 21.61
CA ARG A 219 -0.69 -15.31 22.38
C ARG A 219 -0.10 -14.30 23.35
N GLU A 220 -0.22 -12.99 23.08
CA GLU A 220 0.25 -11.95 24.00
C GLU A 220 -0.59 -11.88 25.29
N ASP A 221 -1.82 -12.40 25.28
CA ASP A 221 -2.75 -12.38 26.41
C ASP A 221 -2.63 -13.61 27.34
N LEU A 222 -1.86 -14.64 26.95
CA LEU A 222 -1.65 -15.88 27.72
C LEU A 222 -0.34 -15.85 28.52
#